data_AF-A0AAD8MZ98-F1
#
_entry.id   AF-A0AAD8MZ98-F1
#
_cell.length_a   1.000
_cell.length_b   1.000
_cell.length_c   1.000
_cell.angle_alpha   90.00
_cell.angle_beta   90.00
_cell.angle_gamma   90.00
#
_symmetry.space_group_name_H-M   'P 1'
#
loop_
_entity.id
_entity.type
_entity.pdbx_description
1 polymer ?
#
loop_
_entity_poly.entity_id
_entity_poly.type
_entity_poly.pdbx_seq_one_letter_code
_entity_poly.pdbx_strand_id
1 'polypeptide(L)'
;MTLYSTFQKKTFQLIHCWTELRNCPKFSSTLEKKTRKSPLESPVASASAQSQFIGTPAQESEERMERPMGKKVAKRLKKSEHDAKDVEFITALTQVKDTVSKLSEARYEKIQQMIELEKERFKAAEEREKAREERERAREERDKRISNNYVPTAEKLSIFDALSSDICFGTSEATTFPPEQLKKM
;
A
#
# COMPACT_ATOMS: atom_id res chain seq x y z
N MET A 1 20.43 32.52 9.76
CA MET A 1 19.69 31.72 8.75
C MET A 1 20.54 31.48 7.51
N THR A 2 21.70 30.82 7.65
CA THR A 2 22.68 30.65 6.54
C THR A 2 22.81 29.20 6.06
N LEU A 3 22.47 28.21 6.89
CA LEU A 3 22.65 26.78 6.58
C LEU A 3 21.81 26.27 5.39
N TYR A 4 20.58 26.75 5.22
CA TYR A 4 19.71 26.28 4.13
C TYR A 4 20.15 26.80 2.76
N SER A 5 20.59 28.05 2.70
CA SER A 5 21.05 28.72 1.48
C SER A 5 22.36 28.10 0.96
N THR A 6 23.29 27.75 1.85
CA THR A 6 24.58 27.16 1.44
C THR A 6 24.44 25.74 0.89
N PHE A 7 23.54 24.92 1.45
CA PHE A 7 23.34 23.53 0.99
C PHE A 7 22.46 23.42 -0.25
N GLN A 8 21.42 24.24 -0.39
CA GLN A 8 20.44 24.08 -1.46
C GLN A 8 20.51 25.15 -2.57
N LYS A 9 21.37 26.18 -2.42
CA LYS A 9 21.48 27.33 -3.34
C LYS A 9 20.14 27.98 -3.70
N LYS A 10 19.13 27.80 -2.84
CA LYS A 10 17.76 28.28 -3.02
C LYS A 10 17.35 29.05 -1.78
N THR A 11 16.60 30.13 -1.97
CA THR A 11 16.03 30.90 -0.87
C THR A 11 14.99 30.05 -0.13
N PHE A 12 14.94 30.17 1.20
CA PHE A 12 14.01 29.39 2.03
C PHE A 12 12.58 29.82 1.69
N GLN A 13 11.83 28.91 1.05
CA GLN A 13 10.53 29.21 0.43
C GLN A 13 9.50 29.74 1.44
N LEU A 14 9.60 29.33 2.70
CA LEU A 14 8.71 29.80 3.77
C LEU A 14 8.80 31.32 4.02
N ILE A 15 9.97 31.95 3.86
CA ILE A 15 10.08 33.41 3.96
C ILE A 15 9.34 34.06 2.80
N HIS A 16 9.55 33.56 1.57
CA HIS A 16 8.88 34.05 0.38
C HIS A 16 7.35 33.94 0.52
N CYS A 17 6.82 32.78 0.89
CA CYS A 17 5.40 32.55 1.13
C CYS A 17 4.83 33.46 2.22
N TRP A 18 5.59 33.74 3.29
CA TRP A 18 5.18 34.68 4.33
C TRP A 18 5.09 36.12 3.81
N THR A 19 6.06 36.57 3.01
CA THR A 19 6.03 37.93 2.42
C THR A 19 4.86 38.14 1.48
N GLU A 20 4.43 37.11 0.76
CA GLU A 20 3.26 37.18 -0.10
C GLU A 20 1.97 37.21 0.73
N LEU A 21 1.83 36.32 1.71
CA LEU A 21 0.62 36.21 2.53
C LEU A 21 0.30 37.52 3.29
N ARG A 22 1.31 38.16 3.88
CA ARG A 22 1.12 39.36 4.72
C ARG A 22 0.59 40.57 3.94
N ASN A 23 0.82 40.62 2.63
CA ASN A 23 0.38 41.71 1.76
C ASN A 23 -0.96 41.41 1.09
N CYS A 24 -1.53 40.22 1.27
CA CYS A 24 -2.84 39.90 0.74
C CYS A 24 -3.94 40.72 1.45
N PRO A 25 -4.91 41.29 0.71
CA PRO A 25 -6.00 42.11 1.25
C PRO A 25 -6.82 41.43 2.36
N LYS A 26 -6.91 40.09 2.29
CA LYS A 26 -7.60 39.24 3.27
C LYS A 26 -6.98 39.32 4.68
N PHE A 27 -5.69 39.64 4.76
CA PHE A 27 -4.94 39.70 6.03
C PHE A 27 -4.53 41.14 6.41
N SER A 28 -4.54 42.09 5.46
CA SER A 28 -4.26 43.50 5.75
C SER A 28 -5.46 44.25 6.36
N SER A 29 -6.70 43.82 6.08
CA SER A 29 -7.91 44.48 6.57
C SER A 29 -8.11 44.40 8.09
N THR A 30 -7.42 43.48 8.77
CA THR A 30 -7.45 43.34 10.23
C THR A 30 -6.52 44.31 10.97
N LEU A 31 -5.60 44.97 10.27
CA LEU A 31 -4.65 45.91 10.88
C LEU A 31 -5.16 47.36 10.87
N GLU A 32 -6.00 47.71 9.89
CA GLU A 32 -6.65 49.02 9.80
C GLU A 32 -7.88 49.05 10.72
N LYS A 33 -7.68 49.47 11.97
CA LYS A 33 -8.73 49.68 12.97
C LYS A 33 -9.81 50.62 12.43
N LYS A 34 -10.92 50.06 11.98
CA LYS A 34 -12.15 50.77 11.60
C LYS A 34 -12.70 51.55 12.80
N THR A 35 -12.44 52.85 12.86
CA THR A 35 -13.07 53.79 13.80
C THR A 35 -14.57 53.85 13.51
N ARG A 36 -15.37 53.15 14.32
CA ARG A 36 -16.84 53.21 14.25
C ARG A 36 -17.29 54.49 14.95
N LYS A 37 -17.73 55.49 14.20
CA LYS A 37 -18.62 56.55 14.72
C LYS A 37 -20.05 55.99 14.71
N SER A 38 -20.69 55.85 15.88
CA SER A 38 -22.13 55.64 15.97
C SER A 38 -22.80 56.87 16.60
N PRO A 39 -23.86 57.44 16.00
CA PRO A 39 -24.66 58.46 16.67
C PRO A 39 -25.56 57.81 17.72
N LEU A 40 -25.57 58.47 18.87
CA LEU A 40 -26.47 58.32 20.00
C LEU A 40 -27.93 58.62 19.57
N GLU A 41 -28.91 57.82 19.97
CA GLU A 41 -30.23 58.29 20.46
C GLU A 41 -31.15 57.12 20.88
N SER A 42 -31.93 57.40 21.92
CA SER A 42 -32.84 56.56 22.71
C SER A 42 -34.03 57.47 23.07
N PRO A 43 -35.09 57.04 23.78
CA PRO A 43 -36.07 55.96 23.56
C PRO A 43 -37.52 56.51 23.56
N VAL A 44 -38.53 55.81 23.03
CA VAL A 44 -39.94 56.06 23.44
C VAL A 44 -40.73 54.76 23.52
N ALA A 45 -41.29 54.52 24.71
CA ALA A 45 -42.28 53.51 25.02
C ALA A 45 -43.71 54.06 24.76
N SER A 46 -44.65 53.21 24.35
CA SER A 46 -46.00 53.17 24.97
C SER A 46 -46.96 52.17 24.33
N ALA A 47 -47.66 51.50 25.26
CA ALA A 47 -49.07 51.12 25.26
C ALA A 47 -49.60 50.04 24.30
N SER A 48 -49.99 48.94 24.97
CA SER A 48 -50.94 47.91 24.57
C SER A 48 -52.34 48.48 24.29
N ALA A 49 -53.01 48.01 23.23
CA ALA A 49 -54.45 48.12 23.06
C ALA A 49 -55.02 46.80 22.50
N GLN A 50 -55.86 46.16 23.31
CA GLN A 50 -56.53 44.90 23.04
C GLN A 50 -57.82 45.20 22.24
N SER A 51 -57.88 44.79 20.97
CA SER A 51 -59.04 44.99 20.09
C SER A 51 -59.97 43.78 20.13
N GLN A 52 -61.22 44.01 20.51
CA GLN A 52 -62.33 43.06 20.48
C GLN A 52 -62.77 42.83 19.04
N PHE A 53 -62.85 41.56 18.60
CA PHE A 53 -63.28 41.18 17.26
C PHE A 53 -64.76 40.75 17.27
N ILE A 54 -65.62 41.56 16.66
CA ILE A 54 -66.98 41.19 16.23
C ILE A 54 -67.04 41.47 14.72
N GLY A 55 -67.38 40.46 13.92
CA GLY A 55 -67.66 40.65 12.49
C GLY A 55 -67.60 39.37 11.66
N THR A 56 -68.75 38.79 11.37
CA THR A 56 -68.99 37.85 10.26
C THR A 56 -69.10 38.59 8.92
N PRO A 57 -68.97 37.90 7.76
CA PRO A 57 -68.19 38.38 6.63
C PRO A 57 -68.99 39.22 5.64
N ALA A 58 -68.47 40.40 5.31
CA ALA A 58 -68.86 41.12 4.12
C ALA A 58 -68.06 40.59 2.93
N GLN A 59 -68.76 40.30 1.83
CA GLN A 59 -68.16 39.98 0.55
C GLN A 59 -67.29 41.13 0.07
N GLU A 60 -66.06 40.83 -0.36
CA GLU A 60 -65.36 41.71 -1.28
C GLU A 60 -64.42 40.91 -2.18
N SER A 61 -64.63 41.09 -3.47
CA SER A 61 -63.72 40.74 -4.53
C SER A 61 -62.43 41.53 -4.38
N GLU A 62 -61.45 40.97 -3.69
CA GLU A 62 -60.08 41.49 -3.71
C GLU A 62 -59.17 40.40 -4.26
N GLU A 63 -58.48 40.76 -5.34
CA GLU A 63 -57.25 40.15 -5.80
C GLU A 63 -56.37 39.88 -4.57
N ARG A 64 -56.35 38.62 -4.09
CA ARG A 64 -55.65 38.25 -2.86
C ARG A 64 -54.15 38.41 -3.10
N MET A 65 -53.63 39.60 -2.88
CA MET A 65 -52.21 39.78 -2.56
C MET A 65 -51.96 39.04 -1.26
N GLU A 66 -51.46 37.80 -1.41
CA GLU A 66 -51.09 36.96 -0.30
C GLU A 66 -50.07 37.72 0.56
N ARG A 67 -50.41 37.92 1.85
CA ARG A 67 -49.58 38.70 2.76
C ARG A 67 -48.18 38.05 2.81
N PRO A 68 -47.10 38.84 2.72
CA PRO A 68 -45.76 38.29 2.69
C PRO A 68 -45.47 37.47 3.94
N MET A 69 -44.78 36.35 3.74
CA MET A 69 -44.50 35.38 4.79
C MET A 69 -43.81 36.05 5.99
N GLY A 70 -44.43 35.92 7.16
CA GLY A 70 -43.96 36.58 8.37
C GLY A 70 -42.55 36.16 8.77
N LYS A 71 -41.79 37.09 9.38
CA LYS A 71 -40.38 36.90 9.80
C LYS A 71 -40.13 35.59 10.59
N LYS A 72 -41.09 35.16 11.41
CA LYS A 72 -40.99 33.93 12.22
C LYS A 72 -41.06 32.66 11.36
N VAL A 73 -41.92 32.63 10.35
CA VAL A 73 -42.08 31.49 9.43
C VAL A 73 -40.90 31.40 8.47
N ALA A 74 -40.48 32.54 7.91
CA ALA A 74 -39.29 32.62 7.07
C ALA A 74 -38.02 32.13 7.78
N LYS A 75 -37.86 32.41 9.08
CA LYS A 75 -36.73 31.93 9.89
C LYS A 75 -36.76 30.41 10.10
N ARG A 76 -37.95 29.79 10.22
CA ARG A 76 -38.09 28.33 10.37
C ARG A 76 -37.76 27.59 9.07
N LEU A 77 -38.24 28.09 7.91
CA LEU A 77 -37.89 27.54 6.60
C LEU A 77 -36.39 27.61 6.31
N LYS A 78 -35.75 28.75 6.60
CA LYS A 78 -34.29 28.90 6.41
C LYS A 78 -33.49 27.94 7.29
N LYS A 79 -33.99 27.62 8.50
CA LYS A 79 -33.33 26.68 9.40
C LYS A 79 -33.46 25.23 8.91
N SER A 80 -34.64 24.81 8.46
CA SER A 80 -34.83 23.48 7.88
C SER A 80 -34.01 23.28 6.60
N GLU A 81 -33.88 24.31 5.77
CA GLU A 81 -33.06 24.25 4.55
C GLU A 81 -31.56 24.14 4.85
N HIS A 82 -31.09 24.74 5.95
CA HIS A 82 -29.71 24.59 6.42
C HIS A 82 -29.47 23.20 7.02
N ASP A 83 -30.39 22.69 7.83
CA ASP A 83 -30.29 21.35 8.43
C ASP A 83 -30.28 20.26 7.34
N ALA A 84 -31.05 20.41 6.26
CA ALA A 84 -31.03 19.49 5.12
C ALA A 84 -29.67 19.45 4.39
N LYS A 85 -29.04 20.63 4.20
CA LYS A 85 -27.71 20.74 3.57
C LYS A 85 -26.61 20.13 4.46
N ASP A 86 -26.76 20.24 5.78
CA ASP A 86 -25.83 19.62 6.73
C ASP A 86 -25.90 18.08 6.67
N VAL A 87 -27.09 17.51 6.52
CA VAL A 87 -27.27 16.05 6.39
C VAL A 87 -26.64 15.52 5.09
N GLU A 88 -26.83 16.21 3.97
CA GLU A 88 -26.19 15.84 2.70
C GLU A 88 -24.66 15.92 2.79
N PHE A 89 -24.14 16.96 3.43
CA PHE A 89 -22.70 17.15 3.64
C PHE A 89 -22.10 16.05 4.53
N ILE A 90 -22.76 15.71 5.64
CA ILE A 90 -22.34 14.62 6.54
C ILE A 90 -22.37 13.27 5.79
N THR A 91 -23.39 13.05 4.96
CA THR A 91 -23.51 11.83 4.16
C THR A 91 -22.36 11.73 3.15
N ALA A 92 -22.05 12.82 2.44
CA ALA A 92 -20.94 12.87 1.50
C ALA A 92 -19.58 12.61 2.19
N LEU A 93 -19.34 13.22 3.36
CA LEU A 93 -18.14 12.96 4.15
C LEU A 93 -18.02 11.50 4.58
N THR A 94 -19.15 10.88 4.97
CA THR A 94 -19.18 9.47 5.36
C THR A 94 -18.83 8.57 4.17
N GLN A 95 -19.40 8.83 3.00
CA GLN A 95 -19.07 8.09 1.77
C GLN A 95 -17.59 8.23 1.38
N VAL A 96 -17.02 9.44 1.49
CA VAL A 96 -15.58 9.65 1.25
C VAL A 96 -14.74 8.86 2.24
N LYS A 97 -15.10 8.85 3.52
CA LYS A 97 -14.39 8.04 4.53
C LYS A 97 -14.45 6.55 4.21
N ASP A 98 -15.62 6.04 3.85
CA ASP A 98 -15.81 4.62 3.54
C ASP A 98 -15.03 4.20 2.29
N THR A 99 -15.04 5.03 1.25
CA THR A 99 -14.26 4.77 0.02
C THR A 99 -12.76 4.77 0.30
N VAL A 100 -12.26 5.71 1.13
CA VAL A 100 -10.86 5.73 1.55
C VAL A 100 -10.50 4.49 2.36
N SER A 101 -11.36 4.06 3.30
CA SER A 101 -11.14 2.84 4.10
C SER A 101 -11.02 1.61 3.20
N LYS A 102 -11.98 1.41 2.29
CA LYS A 102 -11.99 0.29 1.34
C LYS A 102 -10.74 0.27 0.44
N LEU A 103 -10.32 1.43 -0.05
CA LEU A 103 -9.09 1.55 -0.84
C LEU A 103 -7.84 1.22 -0.02
N SER A 104 -7.82 1.60 1.25
CA SER A 104 -6.71 1.28 2.16
C SER A 104 -6.62 -0.21 2.45
N GLU A 105 -7.76 -0.86 2.69
CA GLU A 105 -7.88 -2.31 2.92
C GLU A 105 -7.42 -3.09 1.69
N ALA A 106 -7.93 -2.75 0.48
CA ALA A 106 -7.52 -3.40 -0.76
C ALA A 106 -6.01 -3.24 -1.06
N ARG A 107 -5.43 -2.08 -0.72
CA ARG A 107 -3.97 -1.87 -0.82
C ARG A 107 -3.22 -2.77 0.14
N TYR A 108 -3.69 -2.87 1.38
CA TYR A 108 -3.06 -3.69 2.39
C TYR A 108 -3.11 -5.18 2.04
N GLU A 109 -4.25 -5.68 1.58
CA GLU A 109 -4.41 -7.05 1.09
C GLU A 109 -3.44 -7.36 -0.05
N LYS A 110 -3.32 -6.47 -1.04
CA LYS A 110 -2.37 -6.63 -2.15
C LYS A 110 -0.92 -6.69 -1.64
N ILE A 111 -0.56 -5.85 -0.68
CA ILE A 111 0.78 -5.87 -0.08
C ILE A 111 1.03 -7.19 0.67
N GLN A 112 0.05 -7.67 1.43
CA GLN A 112 0.16 -8.96 2.13
C GLN A 112 0.37 -10.11 1.14
N GLN A 113 -0.40 -10.16 0.05
CA GLN A 113 -0.24 -11.18 -0.99
C GLN A 113 1.16 -11.14 -1.63
N MET A 114 1.71 -9.96 -1.91
CA MET A 114 3.07 -9.84 -2.44
C MET A 114 4.12 -10.34 -1.44
N ILE A 115 3.96 -10.00 -0.16
CA ILE A 115 4.87 -10.45 0.90
C ILE A 115 4.83 -11.97 1.04
N GLU A 116 3.64 -12.57 0.98
CA GLU A 116 3.47 -14.02 1.07
C GLU A 116 4.11 -14.74 -0.11
N LEU A 117 3.87 -14.26 -1.33
CA LEU A 117 4.50 -14.80 -2.53
C LEU A 117 6.03 -14.70 -2.48
N GLU A 118 6.58 -13.59 -1.99
CA GLU A 118 8.03 -13.44 -1.88
C GLU A 118 8.61 -14.37 -0.79
N LYS A 119 7.90 -14.58 0.32
CA LYS A 119 8.29 -15.57 1.35
C LYS A 119 8.31 -16.98 0.80
N GLU A 120 7.33 -17.37 -0.02
CA GLU A 120 7.30 -18.68 -0.66
C GLU A 120 8.46 -18.86 -1.64
N ARG A 121 8.75 -17.84 -2.45
CA ARG A 121 9.91 -17.85 -3.36
C ARG A 121 11.23 -17.97 -2.61
N PHE A 122 11.35 -17.28 -1.48
CA PHE A 122 12.54 -17.37 -0.63
C PHE A 122 12.71 -18.77 -0.05
N LYS A 123 11.65 -19.37 0.52
CA LYS A 123 11.69 -20.74 1.04
C LYS A 123 12.04 -21.77 -0.04
N ALA A 124 11.45 -21.65 -1.22
CA ALA A 124 11.75 -22.54 -2.34
C ALA A 124 13.21 -22.39 -2.83
N ALA A 125 13.77 -21.18 -2.79
CA ALA A 125 15.18 -20.95 -3.09
C ALA A 125 16.10 -21.58 -2.02
N GLU A 126 15.76 -21.41 -0.74
CA GLU A 126 16.49 -22.00 0.39
C GLU A 126 16.51 -23.54 0.32
N GLU A 127 15.36 -24.16 0.00
CA GLU A 127 15.26 -25.61 -0.16
C GLU A 127 16.12 -26.11 -1.34
N ARG A 128 16.12 -25.38 -2.46
CA ARG A 128 16.95 -25.71 -3.62
C ARG A 128 18.44 -25.61 -3.31
N GLU A 129 18.87 -24.61 -2.54
CA GLU A 129 20.26 -24.48 -2.10
C GLU A 129 20.65 -25.61 -1.14
N LYS A 130 19.80 -25.93 -0.15
CA LYS A 130 20.03 -27.09 0.74
C LYS A 130 20.17 -28.40 -0.04
N ALA A 131 19.32 -28.62 -1.05
CA ALA A 131 19.40 -29.79 -1.91
C ALA A 131 20.67 -29.81 -2.79
N ARG A 132 21.20 -28.63 -3.18
CA ARG A 132 22.48 -28.51 -3.89
C ARG A 132 23.65 -28.86 -2.98
N GLU A 133 23.69 -28.29 -1.79
CA GLU A 133 24.74 -28.57 -0.80
C GLU A 133 24.76 -30.05 -0.40
N GLU A 134 23.59 -30.68 -0.23
CA GLU A 134 23.51 -32.11 0.08
C GLU A 134 24.07 -32.97 -1.05
N ARG A 135 23.76 -32.63 -2.31
CA ARG A 135 24.33 -33.29 -3.49
C ARG A 135 25.84 -33.10 -3.59
N GLU A 136 26.35 -31.93 -3.23
CA GLU A 136 27.78 -31.65 -3.20
C GLU A 136 28.48 -32.45 -2.11
N ARG A 137 27.94 -32.45 -0.88
CA ARG A 137 28.44 -33.29 0.22
C ARG A 137 28.46 -34.78 -0.14
N ALA A 138 27.43 -35.28 -0.82
CA ALA A 138 27.38 -36.67 -1.28
C ALA A 138 28.46 -36.97 -2.35
N ARG A 139 28.79 -36.01 -3.23
CA ARG A 139 29.89 -36.14 -4.19
C ARG A 139 31.24 -36.14 -3.49
N GLU A 140 31.47 -35.20 -2.57
CA GLU A 140 32.70 -35.16 -1.78
C GLU A 140 32.92 -36.43 -0.97
N GLU A 141 31.86 -36.97 -0.35
CA GLU A 141 31.95 -38.23 0.39
C GLU A 141 32.30 -39.40 -0.53
N ARG A 142 31.68 -39.46 -1.73
CA ARG A 142 32.03 -40.45 -2.74
C ARG A 142 33.49 -40.33 -3.15
N ASP A 143 33.98 -39.13 -3.41
CA ASP A 143 35.36 -38.88 -3.82
C ASP A 143 36.35 -39.23 -2.70
N LYS A 144 36.01 -38.92 -1.44
CA LYS A 144 36.77 -39.36 -0.26
C LYS A 144 36.80 -40.88 -0.13
N ARG A 145 35.67 -41.58 -0.36
CA ARG A 145 35.62 -43.06 -0.35
C ARG A 145 36.47 -43.66 -1.46
N ILE A 146 36.46 -43.07 -2.66
CA ILE A 146 37.30 -43.51 -3.79
C ILE A 146 38.78 -43.31 -3.46
N SER A 147 39.15 -42.13 -2.95
CA SER A 147 40.51 -41.80 -2.53
C SER A 147 41.00 -42.71 -1.40
N ASN A 148 40.16 -42.99 -0.39
CA ASN A 148 40.54 -43.86 0.73
C ASN A 148 40.69 -45.34 0.31
N ASN A 149 39.92 -45.79 -0.68
CA ASN A 149 40.05 -47.13 -1.27
C ASN A 149 41.09 -47.19 -2.41
N TYR A 150 41.80 -46.10 -2.68
CA TYR A 150 42.84 -46.05 -3.70
C TYR A 150 44.08 -46.79 -3.19
N VAL A 151 44.32 -47.99 -3.72
CA VAL A 151 45.59 -48.72 -3.53
C VAL A 151 46.61 -48.15 -4.52
N PRO A 152 47.72 -47.53 -4.05
CA PRO A 152 48.78 -47.07 -4.94
C PRO A 152 49.28 -48.19 -5.83
N THR A 153 49.39 -47.92 -7.13
CA THR A 153 49.77 -48.87 -8.19
C THR A 153 51.14 -49.54 -7.98
N ALA A 154 51.96 -49.06 -7.06
CA ALA A 154 53.22 -49.69 -6.67
C ALA A 154 53.03 -51.10 -6.06
N GLU A 155 51.91 -51.37 -5.36
CA GLU A 155 51.62 -52.71 -4.81
C GLU A 155 50.96 -53.66 -5.82
N LYS A 156 50.30 -53.13 -6.85
CA LYS A 156 49.67 -53.97 -7.90
C LYS A 156 50.69 -54.62 -8.82
N LEU A 157 51.90 -54.06 -8.94
CA LEU A 157 53.02 -54.70 -9.63
C LEU A 157 53.62 -55.85 -8.79
N SER A 158 53.68 -55.70 -7.46
CA SER A 158 54.16 -56.75 -6.55
C SER A 158 53.28 -58.01 -6.56
N ILE A 159 51.95 -57.85 -6.57
CA ILE A 159 51.03 -59.00 -6.56
C ILE A 159 50.99 -59.72 -7.92
N PHE A 160 51.10 -58.98 -9.03
CA PHE A 160 51.12 -59.58 -10.37
C PHE A 160 52.46 -60.28 -10.66
N ASP A 161 53.59 -59.72 -10.20
CA ASP A 161 54.92 -60.36 -10.34
C ASP A 161 55.07 -61.62 -9.46
N ALA A 162 54.43 -61.66 -8.29
CA ALA A 162 54.39 -62.85 -7.44
C ALA A 162 53.57 -63.99 -8.05
N LEU A 163 52.51 -63.69 -8.82
CA LEU A 163 51.65 -64.69 -9.47
C LEU A 163 52.14 -65.10 -10.87
N SER A 164 52.99 -64.30 -11.52
CA SER A 164 53.60 -64.63 -12.82
C SER A 164 54.78 -65.61 -12.70
N SER A 165 55.34 -65.78 -11.50
CA SER A 165 56.50 -66.64 -11.27
C SER A 165 56.17 -68.14 -11.15
N ASP A 166 54.90 -68.51 -10.98
CA ASP A 166 54.47 -69.90 -10.76
C ASP A 166 53.75 -70.55 -11.97
N ILE A 167 53.67 -69.89 -13.13
CA ILE A 167 53.07 -70.48 -14.34
C ILE A 167 54.12 -70.59 -15.46
N CYS A 168 55.11 -71.45 -15.21
CA CYS A 168 55.89 -72.10 -16.26
C CYS A 168 55.43 -73.56 -16.37
N PHE A 169 54.30 -73.79 -17.07
CA PHE A 169 53.98 -75.12 -17.59
C PHE A 169 53.83 -75.02 -19.10
N GLY A 170 54.93 -75.26 -19.80
CA GLY A 170 54.96 -75.46 -21.23
C GLY A 170 54.90 -76.95 -21.56
N THR A 171 54.00 -77.29 -22.48
CA THR A 171 54.04 -78.28 -23.58
C THR A 171 52.67 -78.96 -23.70
N SER A 172 51.86 -78.47 -24.65
CA SER A 172 51.66 -79.00 -26.01
C SER A 172 50.70 -80.19 -26.05
N GLU A 173 49.50 -79.97 -26.59
CA GLU A 173 49.01 -80.82 -27.69
C GLU A 173 47.81 -80.16 -28.37
N ALA A 174 47.86 -80.19 -29.70
CA ALA A 174 46.85 -79.66 -30.60
C ALA A 174 45.76 -80.70 -30.80
N THR A 175 44.48 -80.31 -30.78
CA THR A 175 43.42 -81.09 -31.43
C THR A 175 42.28 -80.18 -31.90
N THR A 176 42.30 -79.92 -33.21
CA THR A 176 41.21 -80.06 -34.19
C THR A 176 39.81 -79.48 -33.87
N PHE A 177 39.47 -78.45 -34.66
CA PHE A 177 38.13 -77.90 -34.98
C PHE A 177 37.11 -78.99 -35.40
N PRO A 178 35.78 -78.75 -35.25
CA PRO A 178 35.08 -78.09 -36.38
C PRO A 178 34.03 -77.05 -35.97
N PRO A 179 33.56 -76.23 -36.93
CA PRO A 179 32.63 -75.13 -36.72
C PRO A 179 31.18 -75.54 -37.05
N GLU A 180 30.22 -75.17 -36.20
CA GLU A 180 28.83 -74.96 -36.63
C GLU A 180 28.20 -73.83 -35.80
N GLN A 181 27.95 -72.68 -36.41
CA GLN A 181 26.71 -72.26 -37.09
C GLN A 181 25.74 -71.50 -36.15
N LEU A 182 25.58 -70.22 -36.51
CA LEU A 182 24.32 -69.47 -36.61
C LEU A 182 23.34 -69.38 -35.42
N LYS A 183 22.99 -68.09 -35.18
CA LYS A 183 21.64 -67.49 -35.06
C LYS A 183 21.01 -67.28 -33.68
N LYS A 184 20.55 -66.02 -33.54
CA LYS A 184 19.30 -65.54 -32.89
C LYS A 184 19.35 -65.52 -31.35
N MET A 185 18.93 -64.47 -30.65
CA MET A 185 18.07 -63.31 -30.92
C MET A 185 18.45 -62.18 -29.95
#